data_AF-A0A2N3C773-F1
#
_entry.id   AF-A0A2N3C773-F1
#
_cell.length_a   1.000
_cell.length_b   1.000
_cell.length_c   1.000
_cell.angle_alpha   90.00
_cell.angle_beta   90.00
_cell.angle_gamma   90.00
#
_symmetry.space_group_name_H-M   'P 1'
#
loop_
_entity.id
_entity.type
_entity.pdbx_description
1 polymer ?
#
loop_
_entity_poly.entity_id
_entity_poly.type
_entity_poly.pdbx_seq_one_letter_code
_entity_poly.pdbx_strand_id
1 'polypeptide(L)'
;MAFEPTDYLPYDFANRRHIGPSPAEMAAMLEEVGAGSLDALIDDTVPSSIRQKEPLAWGRAMSEREVLEHMRVTAAKNRVLTSLIGMGYHGTVTPPAIQRNILENPAWYTAYTPYQPEISQGRLEALLNFQTMVSDLTGLEIANASLLDEATAAAEAMTMAQRVAKSKATGFF
;
A
#
# COMPACT_ATOMS: atom_id res chain seq x y z
N MET A 1 -40.34 -14.66 -24.11
CA MET A 1 -40.12 -13.89 -22.88
C MET A 1 -38.80 -13.17 -23.04
N ALA A 2 -38.79 -11.83 -23.00
CA ALA A 2 -37.54 -11.07 -22.99
C ALA A 2 -36.91 -11.24 -21.59
N PHE A 3 -35.64 -11.59 -21.55
CA PHE A 3 -34.87 -11.61 -20.32
C PHE A 3 -34.77 -10.17 -19.78
N GLU A 4 -35.31 -9.92 -18.59
CA GLU A 4 -35.04 -8.68 -17.87
C GLU A 4 -33.78 -8.85 -17.02
N PRO A 5 -32.71 -8.07 -17.28
CA PRO A 5 -31.53 -8.08 -16.44
C PRO A 5 -31.91 -7.61 -15.04
N THR A 6 -31.60 -8.43 -14.04
CA THR A 6 -31.80 -8.07 -12.63
C THR A 6 -30.68 -7.16 -12.14
N ASP A 7 -30.97 -6.31 -11.16
CA ASP A 7 -29.99 -5.47 -10.44
C ASP A 7 -29.03 -6.30 -9.56
N TYR A 8 -29.20 -7.63 -9.53
CA TYR A 8 -28.35 -8.55 -8.81
C TYR A 8 -26.91 -8.44 -9.30
N LEU A 9 -26.03 -7.97 -8.42
CA LEU A 9 -24.59 -7.96 -8.62
C LEU A 9 -24.00 -9.23 -7.97
N PRO A 10 -23.83 -10.34 -8.72
CA PRO A 10 -23.25 -11.57 -8.18
C PRO A 10 -21.85 -11.39 -7.56
N TYR A 11 -21.20 -10.28 -7.87
CA TYR A 11 -19.85 -9.89 -7.45
C TYR A 11 -19.86 -8.57 -6.67
N ASP A 12 -20.79 -8.40 -5.73
CA ASP A 12 -20.66 -7.40 -4.67
C ASP A 12 -19.39 -7.67 -3.86
N PHE A 13 -18.29 -7.06 -4.28
CA PHE A 13 -16.95 -7.32 -3.76
C PHE A 13 -16.83 -6.88 -2.30
N ALA A 14 -17.39 -5.72 -1.96
CA ALA A 14 -17.32 -5.17 -0.62
C ALA A 14 -17.96 -6.14 0.39
N ASN A 15 -19.23 -6.50 0.18
CA ASN A 15 -19.98 -7.30 1.14
C ASN A 15 -19.64 -8.79 1.13
N ARG A 16 -19.03 -9.33 0.06
CA ARG A 16 -18.75 -10.77 -0.06
C ARG A 16 -17.28 -11.15 0.06
N ARG A 17 -16.35 -10.21 -0.12
CA ARG A 17 -14.89 -10.50 -0.19
C ARG A 17 -14.05 -9.62 0.72
N HIS A 18 -14.43 -8.35 0.88
CA HIS A 18 -13.63 -7.38 1.64
C HIS A 18 -14.04 -7.29 3.12
N ILE A 19 -15.34 -7.18 3.38
CA ILE A 19 -15.87 -7.13 4.74
C ILE A 19 -15.85 -8.55 5.32
N GLY A 20 -15.11 -8.73 6.41
CA GLY A 20 -14.95 -10.02 7.08
C GLY A 20 -16.23 -10.48 7.79
N PRO A 21 -16.79 -9.70 8.74
CA PRO A 21 -17.99 -10.08 9.47
C PRO A 21 -19.21 -10.21 8.56
N SER A 22 -19.85 -11.37 8.59
CA SER A 22 -21.16 -11.62 7.98
C SER A 22 -22.27 -10.85 8.70
N PRO A 23 -23.46 -10.69 8.08
CA PRO A 23 -24.59 -10.03 8.75
C PRO A 23 -24.99 -10.66 10.09
N ALA A 24 -24.84 -11.98 10.24
CA ALA A 24 -25.13 -12.67 11.49
C ALA A 24 -24.06 -12.38 12.57
N GLU A 25 -22.78 -12.35 12.18
CA GLU A 25 -21.69 -11.96 13.10
C GLU A 25 -21.80 -10.49 13.50
N MET A 26 -22.15 -9.60 12.57
CA MET A 26 -22.41 -8.19 12.87
C MET A 26 -23.55 -8.02 13.88
N ALA A 27 -24.64 -8.80 13.75
CA ALA A 27 -25.75 -8.76 14.70
C ALA A 27 -25.29 -9.19 16.12
N ALA A 28 -24.51 -10.27 16.22
CA ALA A 28 -23.95 -10.72 17.50
C ALA A 28 -22.99 -9.68 18.11
N MET A 29 -22.14 -9.05 17.28
CA MET A 29 -21.24 -7.99 17.73
C MET A 29 -22.00 -6.75 18.23
N LEU A 30 -23.09 -6.36 17.56
CA LEU A 30 -23.94 -5.24 17.96
C LEU A 30 -24.63 -5.50 19.30
N GLU A 31 -25.09 -6.72 19.53
CA GLU A 31 -25.65 -7.15 20.82
C GLU A 31 -24.62 -7.02 21.94
N GLU A 32 -23.38 -7.51 21.72
CA GLU A 32 -22.29 -7.43 22.71
C GLU A 32 -21.93 -5.99 23.08
N VAL A 33 -21.88 -5.08 22.11
CA VAL A 33 -21.59 -3.66 22.37
C VAL A 33 -22.82 -2.86 22.81
N GLY A 34 -24.00 -3.48 22.87
CA GLY A 34 -25.25 -2.85 23.30
C GLY A 34 -25.85 -1.85 22.31
N ALA A 35 -25.49 -1.92 21.03
CA ALA A 35 -25.98 -1.02 19.99
C ALA A 35 -27.16 -1.63 19.21
N GLY A 36 -28.23 -0.87 19.01
CA GLY A 36 -29.44 -1.36 18.32
C GLY A 36 -29.28 -1.52 16.79
N SER A 37 -28.30 -0.84 16.19
CA SER A 37 -27.95 -0.96 14.78
C SER A 37 -26.54 -0.41 14.52
N LEU A 38 -25.99 -0.68 13.35
CA LEU A 38 -24.73 -0.06 12.92
C LEU A 38 -24.86 1.47 12.82
N ASP A 39 -25.98 1.98 12.32
CA ASP A 39 -26.22 3.43 12.25
C ASP A 39 -26.23 4.08 13.63
N ALA A 40 -26.91 3.46 14.62
CA ALA A 40 -26.93 3.95 16.00
C ALA A 40 -25.52 3.97 16.61
N LEU A 41 -24.73 2.91 16.39
CA LEU A 41 -23.34 2.86 16.86
C LEU A 41 -22.49 3.99 16.25
N ILE A 42 -22.68 4.29 14.95
CA ILE A 42 -21.97 5.37 14.29
C ILE A 42 -22.42 6.75 14.81
N ASP A 43 -23.72 6.94 15.06
CA ASP A 43 -24.28 8.18 15.61
C ASP A 43 -23.71 8.50 16.99
N ASP A 44 -23.53 7.48 17.83
CA ASP A 44 -22.93 7.62 19.17
C ASP A 44 -21.40 7.83 19.12
N THR A 45 -20.74 7.35 18.07
CA THR A 45 -19.27 7.38 17.93
C THR A 45 -18.75 8.66 17.26
N VAL A 46 -19.42 9.12 16.19
CA VAL A 46 -18.95 10.22 15.35
C VAL A 46 -19.71 11.50 15.71
N PRO A 47 -19.04 12.56 16.19
CA PRO A 47 -19.72 13.81 16.52
C PRO A 47 -20.48 14.39 15.32
N SER A 48 -21.76 14.70 15.53
CA SER A 48 -22.66 15.18 14.47
C SER A 48 -22.18 16.47 13.80
N SER A 49 -21.39 17.30 14.49
CA SER A 49 -20.82 18.54 13.96
C SER A 49 -19.79 18.34 12.85
N ILE A 50 -19.16 17.16 12.79
CA ILE A 50 -18.17 16.81 11.75
C ILE A 50 -18.65 15.70 10.82
N ARG A 51 -19.84 15.14 11.06
CA ARG A 51 -20.37 14.06 10.23
C ARG A 51 -20.85 14.59 8.89
N GLN A 52 -20.43 13.90 7.83
CA GLN A 52 -20.90 14.18 6.48
C GLN A 52 -22.42 13.93 6.39
N LYS A 53 -23.16 14.94 5.91
CA LYS A 53 -24.63 14.89 5.82
C LYS A 53 -25.14 14.15 4.59
N GLU A 54 -24.48 14.37 3.45
CA GLU A 54 -24.89 13.81 2.17
C GLU A 54 -23.99 12.63 1.80
N PRO A 55 -24.52 11.53 1.25
CA PRO A 55 -23.70 10.42 0.78
C PRO A 55 -22.66 10.84 -0.26
N LEU A 56 -21.52 10.13 -0.26
CA LEU A 56 -20.49 10.31 -1.27
C LEU A 56 -21.01 9.87 -2.67
N ALA A 57 -21.00 10.79 -3.63
CA ALA A 57 -21.51 10.53 -4.98
C ALA A 57 -20.39 10.08 -5.94
N TRP A 58 -20.06 8.78 -5.94
CA TRP A 58 -18.95 8.22 -6.74
C TRP A 58 -19.44 7.40 -7.95
N GLY A 59 -20.75 7.34 -8.16
CA GLY A 59 -21.39 6.47 -9.15
C GLY A 59 -21.58 5.04 -8.65
N ARG A 60 -22.03 4.15 -9.54
CA ARG A 60 -22.24 2.73 -9.21
C ARG A 60 -20.90 2.03 -8.95
N ALA A 61 -20.82 1.21 -7.90
CA ALA A 61 -19.68 0.35 -7.66
C ALA A 61 -19.46 -0.62 -8.84
N MET A 62 -18.21 -0.74 -9.27
CA MET A 62 -17.78 -1.73 -10.25
C MET A 62 -17.53 -3.07 -9.55
N SER A 63 -17.94 -4.17 -10.19
CA SER A 63 -17.46 -5.51 -9.83
C SER A 63 -15.96 -5.65 -10.10
N GLU A 64 -15.33 -6.68 -9.52
CA GLU A 64 -13.91 -6.99 -9.72
C GLU A 64 -13.53 -7.10 -11.21
N ARG A 65 -14.38 -7.74 -12.02
CA ARG A 65 -14.17 -7.86 -13.46
C ARG A 65 -14.28 -6.52 -14.18
N GLU A 66 -15.27 -5.70 -13.82
CA GLU A 66 -15.48 -4.39 -14.42
C GLU A 66 -14.29 -3.47 -14.14
N VAL A 67 -13.78 -3.45 -12.89
CA VAL A 67 -12.62 -2.61 -12.55
C VAL A 67 -11.36 -3.08 -13.25
N LEU A 68 -11.11 -4.39 -13.36
CA LEU A 68 -9.95 -4.92 -14.08
C LEU A 68 -9.98 -4.55 -15.57
N GLU A 69 -11.14 -4.68 -16.22
CA GLU A 69 -11.29 -4.26 -17.62
C GLU A 69 -11.13 -2.74 -17.78
N HIS A 70 -11.75 -1.95 -16.89
CA HIS A 70 -11.62 -0.51 -16.90
C HIS A 70 -10.16 -0.04 -16.75
N MET A 71 -9.42 -0.65 -15.81
CA MET A 71 -8.00 -0.39 -15.61
C MET A 71 -7.17 -0.80 -16.83
N ARG A 72 -7.49 -1.93 -17.46
CA ARG A 72 -6.80 -2.42 -18.66
C ARG A 72 -7.01 -1.49 -19.87
N VAL A 73 -8.23 -1.02 -20.10
CA VAL A 73 -8.54 -0.01 -21.14
C VAL A 73 -7.79 1.29 -20.88
N THR A 74 -7.71 1.72 -19.61
CA THR A 74 -6.99 2.93 -19.23
C THR A 74 -5.48 2.76 -19.43
N ALA A 75 -4.91 1.64 -18.99
CA ALA A 75 -3.50 1.33 -19.15
C ALA A 75 -3.08 1.21 -20.63
N ALA A 76 -3.98 0.76 -21.51
CA ALA A 76 -3.74 0.67 -22.95
C ALA A 76 -3.53 2.04 -23.64
N LYS A 77 -3.85 3.15 -22.96
CA LYS A 77 -3.55 4.50 -23.44
C LYS A 77 -2.06 4.87 -23.29
N ASN A 78 -1.33 4.17 -22.42
CA ASN A 78 0.11 4.39 -22.23
C ASN A 78 0.90 3.85 -23.42
N ARG A 79 2.00 4.52 -23.76
CA ARG A 79 2.97 4.05 -24.77
C ARG A 79 4.24 3.61 -24.06
N VAL A 80 4.55 2.32 -24.12
CA VAL A 80 5.80 1.78 -23.60
C VAL A 80 6.89 2.02 -24.63
N LEU A 81 7.89 2.82 -24.27
CA LEU A 81 9.02 3.18 -25.14
C LEU A 81 10.32 2.62 -24.58
N THR A 82 11.31 2.45 -25.44
CA THR A 82 12.70 2.31 -25.00
C THR A 82 13.20 3.68 -24.55
N SER A 83 13.07 3.97 -23.26
CA SER A 83 13.47 5.25 -22.68
C SER A 83 14.96 5.25 -22.33
N LEU A 84 15.73 6.10 -23.01
CA LEU A 84 17.15 6.35 -22.74
C LEU A 84 17.39 7.71 -22.06
N ILE A 85 16.39 8.21 -21.32
CA ILE A 85 16.42 9.51 -20.65
C ILE A 85 17.43 9.51 -19.49
N GLY A 86 17.54 8.38 -18.76
CA GLY A 86 18.38 8.29 -17.56
C GLY A 86 17.75 9.06 -16.39
N MET A 87 18.49 10.03 -15.83
CA MET A 87 18.04 10.87 -14.73
C MET A 87 17.57 10.08 -13.48
N GLY A 88 18.31 9.03 -13.11
CA GLY A 88 18.02 8.21 -11.92
C GLY A 88 17.09 7.02 -12.16
N TYR A 89 16.45 6.92 -13.33
CA TYR A 89 15.59 5.78 -13.69
C TYR A 89 16.09 5.08 -14.95
N HIS A 90 16.33 3.78 -14.82
CA HIS A 90 16.90 2.94 -15.88
C HIS A 90 16.06 1.68 -16.06
N GLY A 91 15.81 1.29 -17.31
CA GLY A 91 15.13 0.03 -17.61
C GLY A 91 15.93 -1.16 -17.08
N THR A 92 15.23 -2.12 -16.45
CA THR A 92 15.83 -3.32 -15.87
C THR A 92 14.98 -4.56 -16.16
N VAL A 93 15.60 -5.73 -16.11
CA VAL A 93 14.90 -7.02 -16.21
C VAL A 93 14.66 -7.53 -14.79
N THR A 94 13.42 -7.51 -14.32
CA THR A 94 13.05 -8.17 -13.07
C THR A 94 13.04 -9.68 -13.32
N PRO A 95 13.87 -10.49 -12.62
CA PRO A 95 13.88 -11.93 -12.83
C PRO A 95 12.48 -12.53 -12.58
N PRO A 96 11.94 -13.36 -13.50
CA PRO A 96 10.57 -13.87 -13.37
C PRO A 96 10.31 -14.63 -12.06
N ALA A 97 11.33 -15.30 -11.51
CA ALA A 97 11.24 -15.97 -10.21
C ALA A 97 11.01 -14.98 -9.05
N ILE A 98 11.60 -13.79 -9.09
CA ILE A 98 11.39 -12.73 -8.09
C ILE A 98 10.00 -12.10 -8.28
N GLN A 99 9.64 -11.76 -9.52
CA GLN A 99 8.33 -11.19 -9.82
C GLN A 99 7.21 -12.11 -9.30
N ARG A 100 7.25 -13.40 -9.66
CA ARG A 100 6.17 -14.33 -9.34
C ARG A 100 6.09 -14.69 -7.86
N ASN A 101 7.25 -14.90 -7.20
CA ASN A 101 7.27 -15.50 -5.87
C ASN A 101 7.45 -14.50 -4.72
N ILE A 102 7.77 -13.23 -5.04
CA ILE A 102 7.90 -12.13 -4.07
C ILE A 102 6.86 -11.04 -4.38
N LEU A 103 6.98 -10.36 -5.54
CA LEU A 103 6.13 -9.20 -5.86
C LEU A 103 4.64 -9.57 -6.01
N GLU A 104 4.35 -10.71 -6.66
CA GLU A 104 2.98 -11.21 -6.87
C GLU A 104 2.51 -12.18 -5.76
N ASN A 105 3.24 -12.30 -4.66
CA ASN A 105 2.94 -13.24 -3.58
C ASN A 105 2.49 -12.51 -2.30
N PRO A 106 1.22 -12.65 -1.86
CA PRO A 106 0.72 -11.95 -0.67
C PRO A 106 1.46 -12.31 0.61
N ALA A 107 2.11 -13.48 0.69
CA ALA A 107 2.92 -13.84 1.85
C ALA A 107 4.10 -12.87 2.09
N TRP A 108 4.55 -12.15 1.04
CA TRP A 108 5.63 -11.18 1.13
C TRP A 108 5.17 -9.73 1.31
N TYR A 109 4.00 -9.35 0.77
CA TYR A 109 3.56 -7.94 0.77
C TYR A 109 2.42 -7.60 1.73
N THR A 110 1.81 -8.58 2.41
CA THR A 110 0.69 -8.32 3.34
C THR A 110 1.13 -8.07 4.78
N ALA A 111 2.29 -8.60 5.18
CA ALA A 111 2.86 -8.31 6.50
C ALA A 111 3.38 -6.87 6.56
N TYR A 112 3.33 -6.26 7.75
CA TYR A 112 3.83 -4.91 7.98
C TYR A 112 5.25 -4.91 8.59
N THR A 113 5.67 -3.77 9.13
CA THR A 113 6.96 -3.59 9.80
C THR A 113 7.27 -4.74 10.78
N PRO A 114 8.51 -5.26 10.80
CA PRO A 114 8.91 -6.38 11.66
C PRO A 114 9.06 -6.02 13.15
N TYR A 115 7.99 -5.50 13.76
CA TYR A 115 7.94 -5.23 15.21
C TYR A 115 8.01 -6.52 16.06
N GLN A 116 7.62 -7.66 15.50
CA GLN A 116 7.70 -8.99 16.13
C GLN A 116 8.75 -9.82 15.38
N PRO A 117 10.04 -9.74 15.78
CA PRO A 117 11.14 -10.31 15.00
C PRO A 117 11.06 -11.83 14.85
N GLU A 118 10.56 -12.54 15.86
CA GLU A 118 10.49 -14.02 15.91
C GLU A 118 9.62 -14.60 14.79
N ILE A 119 8.59 -13.88 14.38
CA ILE A 119 7.69 -14.25 13.27
C ILE A 119 7.99 -13.47 11.98
N SER A 120 9.16 -12.84 11.91
CA SER A 120 9.54 -11.92 10.83
C SER A 120 10.92 -12.18 10.24
N GLN A 121 11.58 -13.27 10.65
CA GLN A 121 12.97 -13.57 10.27
C GLN A 121 13.20 -13.60 8.76
N GLY A 122 12.27 -14.14 7.96
CA GLY A 122 12.44 -14.22 6.50
C GLY A 122 12.66 -12.86 5.82
N ARG A 123 11.88 -11.84 6.18
CA ARG A 123 12.08 -10.48 5.62
C ARG A 123 13.22 -9.73 6.28
N LEU A 124 13.48 -9.97 7.57
CA LEU A 124 14.63 -9.37 8.27
C LEU A 124 15.95 -9.84 7.66
N GLU A 125 16.06 -11.12 7.31
CA GLU A 125 17.22 -11.65 6.61
C GLU A 125 17.39 -11.04 5.20
N ALA A 126 16.29 -10.91 4.44
CA ALA A 126 16.33 -10.24 3.15
C ALA A 126 16.76 -8.76 3.26
N LEU A 127 16.33 -8.05 4.31
CA LEU A 127 16.77 -6.67 4.60
C LEU A 127 18.25 -6.63 5.01
N LEU A 128 18.72 -7.60 5.78
CA LEU A 128 20.14 -7.72 6.11
C LEU A 128 20.97 -7.96 4.85
N ASN A 129 20.50 -8.80 3.92
CA ASN A 129 21.14 -8.99 2.61
C ASN A 129 21.18 -7.69 1.80
N PHE A 130 20.12 -6.87 1.85
CA PHE A 130 20.12 -5.54 1.24
C PHE A 130 21.17 -4.62 1.87
N GLN A 131 21.28 -4.59 3.20
CA GLN A 131 22.28 -3.79 3.90
C GLN A 131 23.70 -4.22 3.53
N THR A 132 23.97 -5.53 3.56
CA THR A 132 25.27 -6.09 3.17
C THR A 132 25.60 -5.75 1.72
N MET A 133 24.66 -5.90 0.79
CA MET A 133 24.86 -5.53 -0.62
C MET A 133 25.21 -4.05 -0.78
N VAL A 134 24.52 -3.15 -0.07
CA VAL A 134 24.82 -1.71 -0.13
C VAL A 134 26.19 -1.41 0.48
N SER A 135 26.52 -1.99 1.64
CA SER A 135 27.83 -1.83 2.27
C SER A 135 28.96 -2.34 1.37
N ASP A 136 28.83 -3.53 0.77
CA ASP A 136 29.84 -4.12 -0.11
C ASP A 136 30.06 -3.28 -1.38
N LEU A 137 28.98 -2.78 -2.00
CA LEU A 137 29.07 -1.97 -3.22
C LEU A 137 29.61 -0.56 -2.98
N THR A 138 29.31 0.05 -1.82
CA THR A 138 29.74 1.42 -1.48
C THR A 138 31.07 1.47 -0.75
N GLY A 139 31.52 0.35 -0.15
CA GLY A 139 32.69 0.30 0.71
C GLY A 139 32.50 0.99 2.07
N LEU A 140 31.27 1.32 2.45
CA LEU A 140 30.94 1.95 3.74
C LEU A 140 30.59 0.91 4.80
N GLU A 141 30.91 1.23 6.06
CA GLU A 141 30.78 0.29 7.20
C GLU A 141 29.34 -0.10 7.52
N ILE A 142 28.38 0.82 7.31
CA ILE A 142 26.97 0.62 7.69
C ILE A 142 26.02 1.13 6.60
N ALA A 143 24.93 0.39 6.41
CA ALA A 143 23.79 0.76 5.58
C ALA A 143 22.48 0.53 6.36
N ASN A 144 21.46 1.34 6.10
CA ASN A 144 20.13 1.14 6.66
C ASN A 144 19.28 0.22 5.77
N ALA A 145 18.05 -0.07 6.20
CA ALA A 145 17.10 -0.92 5.50
C ALA A 145 16.22 -0.14 4.49
N SER A 146 16.83 0.75 3.69
CA SER A 146 16.23 1.67 2.69
C SER A 146 15.75 3.04 3.18
N LEU A 147 15.55 3.95 2.22
CA LEU A 147 14.85 5.25 2.33
C LEU A 147 13.86 5.37 1.15
N LEU A 148 13.13 6.50 1.06
CA LEU A 148 12.04 6.67 0.09
C LEU A 148 12.53 6.75 -1.37
N ASP A 149 13.48 7.63 -1.66
CA ASP A 149 14.08 7.81 -2.99
C ASP A 149 15.48 8.45 -2.89
N GLU A 150 16.16 8.61 -4.04
CA GLU A 150 17.51 9.17 -4.11
C GLU A 150 17.60 10.61 -3.59
N ALA A 151 16.67 11.48 -3.99
CA ALA A 151 16.70 12.91 -3.64
C ALA A 151 16.47 13.13 -2.15
N THR A 152 15.51 12.42 -1.57
CA THR A 152 15.23 12.46 -0.12
C THR A 152 16.35 11.80 0.68
N ALA A 153 16.99 10.75 0.18
CA ALA A 153 18.19 10.19 0.80
C ALA A 153 19.35 11.19 0.84
N ALA A 154 19.56 11.96 -0.23
CA ALA A 154 20.57 13.02 -0.26
C ALA A 154 20.25 14.15 0.74
N ALA A 155 18.96 14.52 0.89
CA ALA A 155 18.53 15.49 1.89
C ALA A 155 18.73 15.01 3.34
N GLU A 156 18.50 13.71 3.60
CA GLU A 156 18.81 13.10 4.90
C GLU A 156 20.32 13.08 5.16
N ALA A 157 21.15 12.81 4.15
CA ALA A 157 22.60 12.89 4.26
C ALA A 157 23.07 14.33 4.60
N MET A 158 22.50 15.35 3.97
CA MET A 158 22.75 16.76 4.31
C MET A 158 22.37 17.05 5.76
N THR A 159 21.21 16.57 6.21
CA THR A 159 20.72 16.74 7.58
C THR A 159 21.66 16.05 8.58
N MET A 160 22.12 14.84 8.28
CA MET A 160 23.10 14.11 9.07
C MET A 160 24.41 14.90 9.17
N ALA A 161 24.94 15.37 8.03
CA ALA A 161 26.17 16.17 7.98
C ALA A 161 26.07 17.45 8.80
N GLN A 162 24.94 18.17 8.71
CA GLN A 162 24.68 19.37 9.50
C GLN A 162 24.71 19.08 11.01
N ARG A 163 24.10 17.97 11.44
CA ARG A 163 24.02 17.61 12.87
C ARG A 163 25.37 17.23 13.48
N VAL A 164 26.26 16.61 12.69
CA VAL A 164 27.59 16.19 13.18
C VAL A 164 28.67 17.26 12.98
N ALA A 165 28.41 18.28 12.17
CA ALA A 165 29.36 19.35 11.90
C ALA A 165 29.67 20.18 13.17
N LYS A 166 30.96 20.48 13.38
CA LYS A 166 31.40 21.41 14.43
C LYS A 166 31.24 22.89 14.04
N SER A 167 31.13 23.16 12.75
CA SER A 167 30.95 24.51 12.21
C SER A 167 29.51 24.98 12.40
N LYS A 168 29.33 26.27 12.71
CA LYS A 168 28.00 26.91 12.74
C LYS A 168 27.54 27.36 11.35
N ALA A 169 28.37 27.21 10.32
CA ALA A 169 28.00 27.56 8.96
C ALA A 169 26.90 26.64 8.45
N THR A 170 25.86 27.22 7.85
CA THR A 170 24.69 26.51 7.32
C THR A 170 24.68 26.42 5.79
N GLY A 171 25.70 26.98 5.13
CA GLY A 171 25.86 26.87 3.67
C GLY A 171 26.39 25.49 3.29
N PHE A 172 25.72 24.84 2.34
CA PHE A 172 26.21 23.66 1.66
C PHE A 172 26.55 24.05 0.22
N PHE A 173 27.77 23.68 -0.22
CA PHE A 173 28.40 24.01 -1.51
C PHE A 173 28.91 25.45 -1.65
#